data_AF-A0A7H8J019-F1
#
_entry.id   AF-A0A7H8J019-F1
#
_cell.length_a   1.000
_cell.length_b   1.000
_cell.length_c   1.000
_cell.angle_alpha   90.00
_cell.angle_beta   90.00
_cell.angle_gamma   90.00
#
_symmetry.space_group_name_H-M   'P 1'
#
loop_
_entity.id
_entity.type
_entity.pdbx_description
1 polymer ?
#
loop_
_entity_poly.entity_id
_entity_poly.type
_entity_poly.pdbx_seq_one_letter_code
_entity_poly.pdbx_strand_id
1 'polypeptide(L)' 'MALDGFDETKYGTKGKDGDIALNRFAAAGALAVSAAAGDRRYKPLAEALRRSQFGYAQELAFKGEVKKELTKARRLCEDL' A
#
# COMPACT_ATOMS: atom_id res chain seq x y z
N MET A 1 11.14 -1.59 -3.99
CA MET A 1 10.61 -0.94 -2.76
C MET A 1 9.16 -1.40 -2.52
N ALA A 2 8.58 -1.30 -1.32
CA ALA A 2 7.33 -2.01 -1.00
C ALA A 2 6.15 -1.72 -1.96
N LEU A 3 6.02 -0.49 -2.46
CA LEU A 3 4.99 -0.07 -3.42
C LEU A 3 5.47 -0.01 -4.88
N ASP A 4 6.62 -0.60 -5.19
CA ASP A 4 7.19 -0.54 -6.54
C ASP A 4 6.28 -1.25 -7.55
N GLY A 5 5.98 -0.56 -8.66
CA GLY A 5 5.03 -1.01 -9.68
C GLY A 5 3.56 -1.09 -9.22
N PHE A 6 3.20 -0.60 -8.02
CA PHE A 6 1.80 -0.50 -7.62
C PHE A 6 1.13 0.73 -8.25
N ASP A 7 0.10 0.46 -9.05
CA ASP A 7 -0.77 1.46 -9.68
C ASP A 7 -2.19 1.36 -9.12
N GLU A 8 -2.62 2.37 -8.36
CA GLU A 8 -3.93 2.41 -7.74
C GLU A 8 -5.08 2.54 -8.75
N THR A 9 -4.81 3.04 -9.95
CA THR A 9 -5.82 3.17 -11.01
C THR A 9 -6.19 1.82 -11.61
N LYS A 10 -5.29 0.82 -11.49
CA LYS A 10 -5.48 -0.53 -11.99
C LYS A 10 -6.19 -1.44 -10.99
N TYR A 11 -6.19 -1.13 -9.70
CA TYR A 11 -6.70 -2.00 -8.63
C TYR A 11 -8.14 -2.49 -8.82
N GLY A 12 -9.03 -1.65 -9.35
CA GLY A 12 -10.44 -2.01 -9.62
C GLY A 12 -10.69 -2.61 -11.02
N THR A 13 -9.66 -2.76 -11.85
CA THR A 13 -9.80 -3.27 -13.21
C THR A 13 -10.08 -4.77 -13.19
N LYS A 14 -10.92 -5.28 -14.11
CA LYS A 14 -11.12 -6.73 -14.23
C LYS A 14 -9.95 -7.40 -14.97
N GLY A 15 -9.61 -8.61 -14.54
CA GLY A 15 -8.57 -9.42 -15.17
C GLY A 15 -7.16 -9.05 -14.73
N LYS A 16 -6.17 -9.45 -15.53
CA LYS A 16 -4.75 -9.48 -15.15
C LYS A 16 -4.23 -8.17 -14.54
N ASP A 17 -4.60 -7.02 -15.10
CA ASP A 17 -4.16 -5.71 -14.60
C ASP A 17 -4.61 -5.46 -13.16
N GLY A 18 -5.88 -5.78 -12.84
CA GLY A 18 -6.40 -5.65 -11.49
C GLY A 18 -5.83 -6.68 -10.54
N ASP A 19 -5.69 -7.93 -10.98
CA ASP A 19 -5.06 -8.98 -10.17
C ASP A 19 -3.62 -8.61 -9.80
N ILE A 20 -2.85 -8.06 -10.75
CA ILE A 20 -1.48 -7.59 -10.50
C ILE A 20 -1.49 -6.44 -9.49
N ALA A 21 -2.34 -5.43 -9.68
CA ALA A 21 -2.42 -4.29 -8.78
C ALA A 21 -2.84 -4.69 -7.36
N LEU A 22 -3.83 -5.58 -7.23
CA LEU A 22 -4.29 -6.13 -5.96
C LEU A 22 -3.16 -6.88 -5.24
N ASN A 23 -2.51 -7.82 -5.94
CA ASN A 23 -1.43 -8.62 -5.35
C ASN A 23 -0.25 -7.75 -4.94
N ARG A 24 0.13 -6.76 -5.74
CA ARG A 24 1.21 -5.81 -5.39
C ARG A 24 0.86 -5.00 -4.14
N PHE A 25 -0.37 -4.50 -4.03
CA PHE A 25 -0.78 -3.73 -2.86
C PHE A 25 -0.82 -4.59 -1.59
N ALA A 26 -1.32 -5.83 -1.68
CA ALA A 26 -1.32 -6.77 -0.57
C ALA A 26 0.11 -7.13 -0.13
N ALA A 27 0.97 -7.45 -1.10
CA ALA A 27 2.38 -7.77 -0.86
C ALA A 27 3.13 -6.59 -0.22
N ALA A 28 2.86 -5.35 -0.64
CA ALA A 28 3.45 -4.16 -0.04
C ALA A 28 3.21 -4.10 1.48
N GLY A 29 1.96 -4.31 1.90
CA GLY A 29 1.59 -4.30 3.32
C GLY A 29 2.28 -5.43 4.09
N ALA A 30 2.28 -6.65 3.56
CA ALA A 30 2.93 -7.79 4.19
C ALA A 30 4.44 -7.56 4.35
N LEU A 31 5.13 -7.13 3.30
CA LEU A 31 6.56 -6.84 3.31
C LEU A 31 6.91 -5.74 4.31
N ALA A 32 6.13 -4.65 4.36
CA ALA A 32 6.38 -3.56 5.30
C ALA A 32 6.22 -4.02 6.76
N VAL A 33 5.22 -4.86 7.06
CA VAL A 33 5.04 -5.45 8.40
C VAL A 33 6.19 -6.38 8.75
N SER A 34 6.61 -7.26 7.83
CA SER A 34 7.77 -8.14 8.02
C SER A 34 9.05 -7.35 8.27
N ALA A 35 9.30 -6.30 7.48
CA ALA A 35 10.45 -5.42 7.67
C ALA A 35 10.38 -4.68 9.01
N ALA A 36 9.21 -4.18 9.41
CA ALA A 36 9.00 -3.49 10.69
C ALA A 36 9.24 -4.37 11.93
N ALA A 37 9.19 -5.69 11.79
CA ALA A 37 9.54 -6.63 12.85
C ALA A 37 11.05 -6.68 13.11
N GLY A 38 11.88 -6.48 12.07
CA GLY A 38 13.34 -6.47 12.16
C GLY A 38 13.96 -5.06 12.23
N ASP A 39 13.29 -4.05 11.69
CA ASP A 39 13.80 -2.68 11.61
C ASP A 39 12.67 -1.66 11.89
N ARG A 40 12.83 -0.93 13.00
CA ARG A 40 11.83 0.05 13.47
C ARG A 40 11.61 1.20 12.48
N ARG A 41 12.55 1.48 11.56
CA ARG A 41 12.39 2.50 10.52
C ARG A 41 11.22 2.21 9.58
N TYR A 42 10.84 0.94 9.42
CA TYR A 42 9.72 0.53 8.57
C TYR A 42 8.35 0.65 9.26
N LYS A 43 8.27 0.91 10.57
CA LYS A 43 6.98 1.01 11.29
C LYS A 43 6.02 2.05 10.69
N PRO A 44 6.45 3.29 10.38
CA PRO A 44 5.56 4.28 9.77
C PRO A 44 5.02 3.82 8.41
N LEU A 45 5.83 3.10 7.62
CA LEU A 45 5.43 2.56 6.33
C LEU A 45 4.36 1.47 6.50
N ALA A 46 4.59 0.52 7.42
CA ALA A 46 3.64 -0.54 7.72
C ALA A 46 2.28 0.03 8.19
N GLU A 47 2.30 1.07 9.03
CA GLU A 47 1.08 1.71 9.51
C GLU A 47 0.33 2.44 8.39
N ALA A 48 1.03 3.20 7.53
CA ALA A 48 0.42 3.92 6.42
C ALA A 48 -0.23 2.95 5.41
N LEU A 49 0.48 1.86 5.06
CA LEU A 49 -0.07 0.81 4.19
C LEU A 49 -1.28 0.13 4.81
N ARG A 50 -1.22 -0.22 6.09
CA ARG A 50 -2.35 -0.84 6.81
C ARG A 50 -3.58 0.07 6.82
N ARG A 51 -3.40 1.38 7.09
CA ARG A 51 -4.50 2.35 7.09
C ARG A 51 -5.10 2.50 5.69
N SER A 52 -4.27 2.57 4.65
CA SER A 52 -4.75 2.64 3.28
C SER A 52 -5.51 1.37 2.86
N GLN A 53 -4.97 0.18 3.15
CA GLN A 53 -5.64 -1.10 2.86
C GLN A 53 -6.98 -1.24 3.59
N PHE A 54 -7.01 -0.92 4.88
CA PHE A 54 -8.22 -0.98 5.69
C PHE A 54 -9.27 0.06 5.26
N GLY A 55 -8.83 1.26 4.89
CA GLY A 55 -9.71 2.28 4.35
C GLY A 55 -10.27 1.89 2.98
N TYR A 56 -9.44 1.33 2.09
CA TYR A 56 -9.91 0.81 0.80
C TYR A 56 -10.95 -0.30 0.98
N ALA A 57 -10.75 -1.22 1.93
CA ALA A 57 -11.71 -2.29 2.20
C ALA A 57 -13.11 -1.76 2.62
N GLN A 58 -13.18 -0.54 3.17
CA GLN A 58 -14.44 0.12 3.54
C GLN A 58 -15.02 0.99 2.43
N GLU A 59 -14.18 1.75 1.73
CA GLU A 59 -14.62 2.75 0.75
C GLU A 59 -14.64 2.24 -0.70
N LEU A 60 -13.95 1.13 -0.97
CA LEU A 60 -13.71 0.55 -2.30
C LEU A 60 -13.13 1.55 -3.31
N ALA A 61 -12.42 2.57 -2.82
CA ALA A 61 -11.86 3.64 -3.63
C ALA A 61 -10.60 4.24 -2.98
N PHE A 62 -9.62 4.61 -3.81
CA PHE A 62 -8.45 5.39 -3.40
C PHE A 62 -8.79 6.89 -3.40
N LYS A 63 -9.58 7.32 -2.42
CA LYS A 63 -9.97 8.73 -2.20
C LYS A 63 -9.79 9.14 -0.74
N GLY A 64 -9.94 10.42 -0.45
CA GLY A 64 -9.89 10.95 0.92
C GLY A 64 -8.67 10.46 1.71
N GLU A 65 -8.93 9.88 2.89
CA GLU A 65 -7.90 9.39 3.79
C GLU A 65 -7.15 8.17 3.22
N VAL A 66 -7.82 7.32 2.42
CA VAL A 66 -7.19 6.17 1.74
C VAL A 66 -6.04 6.62 0.83
N LYS A 67 -6.30 7.65 0.02
CA LYS A 67 -5.31 8.21 -0.92
C LYS A 67 -4.20 8.96 -0.20
N LYS A 68 -4.53 9.67 0.89
CA LYS A 68 -3.55 10.37 1.71
C LYS A 68 -2.57 9.38 2.36
N GLU A 69 -3.06 8.31 2.95
CA GLU A 69 -2.21 7.27 3.55
C GLU A 69 -1.39 6.52 2.50
N LEU A 70 -1.94 6.25 1.32
CA LEU A 70 -1.18 5.69 0.19
C LEU A 70 -0.04 6.63 -0.25
N THR A 71 -0.33 7.93 -0.36
CA THR A 71 0.68 8.94 -0.74
C THR A 71 1.77 9.04 0.31
N LYS A 72 1.41 8.98 1.61
CA LYS A 72 2.37 8.92 2.71
C LYS A 72 3.24 7.67 2.63
N ALA A 73 2.64 6.51 2.35
CA ALA A 73 3.39 5.27 2.17
C ALA A 73 4.39 5.37 1.00
N ARG A 74 4.04 6.01 -0.12
CA ARG A 74 4.96 6.25 -1.23
C ARG A 74 6.17 7.09 -0.83
N ARG A 75 5.95 8.21 -0.12
CA ARG A 75 7.04 9.07 0.38
C ARG A 75 7.95 8.33 1.36
N LEU A 76 7.36 7.60 2.31
CA LEU A 76 8.13 6.82 3.27
C LEU A 76 8.96 5.73 2.61
N CYS A 77 8.49 5.19 1.49
CA CYS A 77 9.30 4.29 0.72
C CYS A 77 10.53 5.04 0.16
N GLU A 78 10.38 6.21 -0.46
CA GLU A 78 11.50 7.00 -1.01
C GLU A 78 12.58 7.37 0.03
N ASP A 79 12.18 7.50 1.30
CA ASP A 79 13.06 7.85 2.43
C ASP A 79 13.78 6.63 3.08
N LEU A 80 13.48 5.39 2.65
CA LEU A 80 14.00 4.13 3.20
C LEU A 80 15.03 3.45 2.30
#